data_AF-A0A542SRL0-F1
#
_entry.id   AF-A0A542SRL0-F1
#
_cell.length_a   1.000
_cell.length_b   1.000
_cell.length_c   1.000
_cell.angle_alpha   90.00
_cell.angle_beta   90.00
_cell.angle_gamma   90.00
#
_symmetry.space_group_name_H-M   'P 1'
#
loop_
_entity.id
_entity.type
_entity.pdbx_description
1 polymer ?
#
loop_
_entity_poly.entity_id
_entity_poly.type
_entity_poly.pdbx_seq_one_letter_code
_entity_poly.pdbx_strand_id
1 'polypeptide(L)'
;MASFFGRKRQSAPRWSESWDADNSRIVIAVPLDTSQPANSETADLLSAGLLQAIEAIQTNQVGDSIPPGVDQATVAIRVHPTHRDLAELETQTIEIMQESLGSSIPIEAAPGGLRDEESDDPDQDPHVPQPQVVWNQADAALATTIALPATTIDARNARLLKAAFDKGLAALTHPESLALVPAQAAGAHRFTLVIEVPDVTRSGPKSAKREASLHAALANTKVDFAVTRG
;
A
#
# COMPACT_ATOMS: atom_id res chain seq x y z
N MET A 1 36.18 39.07 3.50
CA MET A 1 35.37 38.17 2.64
C MET A 1 35.17 36.87 3.42
N ALA A 2 33.93 36.55 3.74
CA ALA A 2 33.55 35.55 4.72
C ALA A 2 33.67 34.11 4.20
N SER A 3 34.15 33.23 5.09
CA SER A 3 34.26 31.78 4.91
C SER A 3 32.91 31.12 4.67
N PHE A 4 32.81 30.34 3.60
CA PHE A 4 31.69 29.42 3.34
C PHE A 4 31.91 28.13 4.14
N PHE A 5 31.46 28.10 5.39
CA PHE A 5 31.20 26.84 6.08
C PHE A 5 29.81 26.34 5.66
N GLY A 6 29.78 25.37 4.77
CA GLY A 6 28.56 24.59 4.53
C GLY A 6 28.20 23.84 5.80
N ARG A 7 27.16 24.29 6.51
CA ARG A 7 26.51 23.47 7.54
C ARG A 7 26.04 22.20 6.83
N LYS A 8 26.66 21.06 7.15
CA LYS A 8 26.06 19.75 6.93
C LYS A 8 24.65 19.84 7.52
N ARG A 9 23.62 19.76 6.68
CA ARG A 9 22.25 19.55 7.18
C ARG A 9 22.32 18.27 7.99
N GLN A 10 22.22 18.42 9.31
CA GLN A 10 22.07 17.31 10.22
C GLN A 10 20.77 16.63 9.79
N SER A 11 20.88 15.45 9.16
CA SER A 11 19.73 14.64 8.81
C SER A 11 18.90 14.49 10.07
N ALA A 12 17.59 14.79 9.98
CA ALA A 12 16.69 14.65 11.10
C ALA A 12 16.88 13.26 11.75
N PRO A 13 16.84 13.16 13.08
CA PRO A 13 17.01 11.88 13.76
C PRO A 13 16.01 10.88 13.19
N ARG A 14 16.49 9.68 12.83
CA ARG A 14 15.63 8.59 12.35
C ARG A 14 14.99 7.86 13.51
N TRP A 15 14.64 8.58 14.57
CA TRP A 15 13.98 8.03 15.74
C TRP A 15 13.06 9.08 16.36
N SER A 16 12.09 8.62 17.12
CA SER A 16 11.18 9.47 17.88
C SER A 16 11.07 8.96 19.31
N GLU A 17 10.83 9.86 20.25
CA GLU A 17 10.69 9.54 21.67
C GLU A 17 9.20 9.55 22.06
N SER A 18 8.79 8.61 22.91
CA SER A 18 7.47 8.58 23.53
C SER A 18 7.53 8.02 24.95
N TRP A 19 6.56 8.41 25.78
CA TRP A 19 6.42 7.90 27.14
C TRP A 19 5.47 6.69 27.17
N ASP A 20 5.95 5.58 27.71
CA ASP A 20 5.17 4.38 28.02
C ASP A 20 4.83 4.38 29.51
N ALA A 21 3.61 4.84 29.81
CA ALA A 21 3.12 5.00 31.16
C ALA A 21 2.95 3.66 31.90
N ASP A 22 2.60 2.60 31.18
CA ASP A 22 2.33 1.29 31.78
C ASP A 22 3.61 0.66 32.35
N ASN A 23 4.75 0.94 31.71
CA ASN A 23 6.06 0.41 32.11
C ASN A 23 6.99 1.46 32.74
N SER A 24 6.51 2.71 32.91
CA SER A 24 7.30 3.85 33.39
C SER A 24 8.65 3.98 32.66
N ARG A 25 8.59 4.00 31.33
CA ARG A 25 9.79 4.01 30.48
C ARG A 25 9.65 4.91 29.27
N ILE A 26 10.79 5.36 28.78
CA ILE A 26 10.91 6.03 27.50
C ILE A 26 11.04 4.98 26.40
N VAL A 27 10.25 5.10 25.36
CA VAL A 27 10.32 4.26 24.16
C VAL A 27 10.88 5.10 23.01
N ILE A 28 12.05 4.71 22.53
CA ILE A 28 12.66 5.25 21.32
C ILE A 28 12.20 4.41 20.14
N ALA A 29 11.30 4.98 19.34
CA ALA A 29 10.78 4.35 18.13
C ALA A 29 11.76 4.56 16.96
N VAL A 30 12.31 3.46 16.44
CA VAL A 30 13.16 3.42 15.23
C VAL A 30 12.33 2.88 14.07
N PRO A 31 11.92 3.70 13.10
CA PRO A 31 11.20 3.24 11.92
C PRO A 31 12.14 2.47 10.99
N LEU A 32 11.67 1.34 10.49
CA LEU A 32 12.36 0.56 9.46
C LEU A 32 11.44 0.38 8.26
N ASP A 33 11.89 0.85 7.09
CA ASP A 33 11.16 0.57 5.86
C ASP A 33 11.38 -0.88 5.43
N THR A 34 10.34 -1.69 5.59
CA THR A 34 10.34 -3.09 5.18
C THR A 34 9.54 -3.33 3.89
N SER A 35 9.34 -2.29 3.07
CA SER A 35 8.69 -2.40 1.76
C SER A 35 9.46 -3.32 0.79
N GLN A 36 10.77 -3.43 0.98
CA GLN A 36 11.67 -4.29 0.20
C GLN A 36 11.87 -5.67 0.86
N PRO A 37 12.21 -6.70 0.06
CA PRO A 37 12.65 -7.99 0.59
C PRO A 37 13.83 -7.83 1.53
N ALA A 38 13.91 -8.69 2.55
CA ALA A 38 15.03 -8.69 3.47
C ALA A 38 16.35 -8.89 2.72
N ASN A 39 17.26 -7.94 2.88
CA ASN A 39 18.57 -7.95 2.25
C ASN A 39 19.59 -7.23 3.14
N SER A 40 20.84 -7.19 2.70
CA SER A 40 21.89 -6.51 3.48
C SER A 40 21.62 -5.02 3.68
N GLU A 41 20.97 -4.36 2.73
CA GLU A 41 20.66 -2.93 2.82
C GLU A 41 19.62 -2.64 3.92
N THR A 42 18.57 -3.44 4.05
CA THR A 42 17.58 -3.29 5.13
C THR A 42 18.20 -3.55 6.50
N ALA A 43 19.12 -4.52 6.62
CA ALA A 43 19.87 -4.80 7.84
C ALA A 43 20.86 -3.67 8.20
N ASP A 44 21.54 -3.08 7.21
CA ASP A 44 22.44 -1.93 7.41
C ASP A 44 21.67 -0.70 7.86
N LEU A 45 20.49 -0.45 7.28
CA LEU A 45 19.60 0.64 7.67
C LEU A 45 19.10 0.48 9.11
N LEU A 46 18.71 -0.74 9.48
CA LEU A 46 18.31 -1.07 10.85
C LEU A 46 19.48 -0.84 11.82
N SER A 47 20.66 -1.37 11.50
CA SER A 47 21.88 -1.18 12.30
C SER A 47 22.19 0.29 12.52
N ALA A 48 22.16 1.10 11.46
CA ALA A 48 22.41 2.53 11.54
C ALA A 48 21.37 3.27 12.41
N GLY A 49 20.09 2.90 12.29
CA GLY A 49 19.02 3.46 13.12
C GLY A 49 19.17 3.13 14.60
N LEU A 50 19.48 1.87 14.92
CA LEU A 50 19.73 1.42 16.29
C LEU A 50 20.94 2.13 16.90
N LEU A 51 22.06 2.21 16.17
CA LEU A 51 23.26 2.92 16.64
C LEU A 51 22.98 4.40 16.92
N GLN A 52 22.19 5.07 16.06
CA GLN A 52 21.80 6.46 16.28
C GLN A 52 20.93 6.63 17.54
N ALA A 53 20.00 5.69 17.78
CA ALA A 53 19.18 5.69 19.00
C ALA A 53 20.04 5.47 20.26
N ILE A 54 20.98 4.53 20.21
CA ILE A 54 21.90 4.24 21.32
C ILE A 54 22.78 5.46 21.62
N GLU A 55 23.33 6.12 20.59
CA GLU A 55 24.13 7.34 20.75
C GLU A 55 23.30 8.46 21.40
N ALA A 56 22.03 8.62 21.01
CA ALA A 56 21.13 9.60 21.63
C ALA A 56 20.91 9.32 23.12
N ILE A 57 20.78 8.05 23.52
CA ILE A 57 20.70 7.64 24.94
C ILE A 57 21.99 8.00 25.67
N GLN A 58 23.15 7.59 25.12
CA GLN A 58 24.46 7.79 25.76
C GLN A 58 24.85 9.27 25.91
N THR A 59 24.34 10.12 25.02
CA THR A 59 24.60 11.57 25.03
C THR A 59 23.52 12.38 25.75
N ASN A 60 22.59 11.73 26.46
CA ASN A 60 21.47 12.35 27.19
C ASN A 60 20.60 13.27 26.29
N GLN A 61 20.36 12.87 25.04
CA GLN A 61 19.43 13.55 24.12
C GLN A 61 17.99 13.03 24.23
N VAL A 62 17.73 12.15 25.19
CA VAL A 62 16.48 11.43 25.42
C VAL A 62 16.02 11.75 26.84
N GLY A 63 14.72 11.99 27.05
CA GLY A 63 14.18 12.35 28.37
C GLY A 63 13.08 13.41 28.35
N ASP A 64 12.88 14.10 27.23
CA ASP A 64 11.89 15.17 27.12
C ASP A 64 10.45 14.66 27.23
N SER A 65 10.23 13.35 27.02
CA SER A 65 8.91 12.73 27.15
C SER A 65 8.53 12.39 28.59
N ILE A 66 9.46 12.46 29.56
CA ILE A 66 9.18 12.07 30.96
C ILE A 66 8.18 13.05 31.58
N PRO A 67 7.01 12.59 32.06
CA PRO A 67 6.04 13.45 32.74
C PRO A 67 6.59 14.00 34.06
N PRO A 68 6.13 15.19 34.50
CA PRO A 68 6.52 15.75 35.79
C PRO A 68 6.09 14.82 36.94
N GLY A 69 6.99 14.60 37.91
CA GLY A 69 6.75 13.75 39.08
C GLY A 69 7.19 12.29 38.93
N VAL A 70 7.86 11.94 37.83
CA VAL A 70 8.51 10.63 37.65
C VAL A 70 9.98 10.73 38.07
N ASP A 71 10.34 10.02 39.14
CA ASP A 71 11.71 10.03 39.69
C ASP A 71 12.61 8.91 39.14
N GLN A 72 12.00 7.91 38.50
CA GLN A 72 12.69 6.77 37.89
C GLN A 72 12.04 6.42 36.56
N ALA A 73 12.84 6.44 35.49
CA ALA A 73 12.44 6.00 34.16
C ALA A 73 13.50 5.04 33.60
N THR A 74 13.06 3.99 32.92
CA THR A 74 13.94 3.15 32.11
C THR A 74 13.84 3.54 30.64
N VAL A 75 14.74 3.05 29.79
CA VAL A 75 14.71 3.33 28.34
C VAL A 75 14.63 2.02 27.58
N ALA A 76 13.78 1.97 26.56
CA ALA A 76 13.68 0.86 25.61
C ALA A 76 13.78 1.39 24.19
N ILE A 77 14.36 0.61 23.29
CA ILE A 77 14.34 0.87 21.85
C ILE A 77 13.29 -0.03 21.22
N ARG A 78 12.39 0.54 20.43
CA ARG A 78 11.38 -0.23 19.70
C ARG A 78 11.54 -0.02 18.20
N VAL A 79 11.81 -1.09 17.48
CA VAL A 79 11.84 -1.09 16.01
C VAL A 79 10.41 -1.16 15.51
N HIS A 80 10.05 -0.25 14.60
CA HIS A 80 8.74 -0.18 13.97
C HIS A 80 8.85 -0.51 12.48
N PRO A 81 8.64 -1.77 12.08
CA PRO A 81 8.62 -2.15 10.68
C PRO A 81 7.38 -1.60 9.98
N THR A 82 7.51 -1.10 8.76
CA THR A 82 6.39 -0.45 8.05
C THR A 82 5.42 -1.39 7.34
N HIS A 83 5.86 -2.56 6.84
CA HIS A 83 5.05 -3.40 5.93
C HIS A 83 5.06 -4.92 6.19
N ARG A 84 6.12 -5.43 6.84
CA ARG A 84 6.27 -6.85 7.16
C ARG A 84 6.98 -6.96 8.50
N ASP A 85 6.79 -8.08 9.17
CA ASP A 85 7.64 -8.43 10.29
C ASP A 85 9.11 -8.50 9.86
N LEU A 86 9.99 -8.36 10.84
CA LEU A 86 11.42 -8.55 10.65
C LEU A 86 11.68 -9.99 10.19
N ALA A 87 12.47 -10.14 9.13
CA ALA A 87 12.91 -11.44 8.69
C ALA A 87 14.19 -11.81 9.45
N GLU A 88 14.68 -13.04 9.21
CA GLU A 88 15.80 -13.64 9.94
C GLU A 88 17.03 -12.72 10.04
N LEU A 89 17.41 -12.04 8.96
CA LEU A 89 18.60 -11.18 8.95
C LEU A 89 18.41 -9.90 9.81
N GLU A 90 17.23 -9.30 9.78
CA GLU A 90 16.93 -8.13 10.62
C GLU A 90 16.78 -8.52 12.08
N THR A 91 16.19 -9.69 12.36
CA THR A 91 16.11 -10.26 13.70
C THR A 91 17.50 -10.55 14.26
N GLN A 92 18.38 -11.19 13.48
CA GLN A 92 19.78 -11.42 13.88
C GLN A 92 20.52 -10.11 14.16
N THR A 93 20.24 -9.05 13.39
CA THR A 93 20.81 -7.72 13.63
C THR A 93 20.40 -7.18 15.01
N ILE A 94 19.13 -7.33 15.38
CA ILE A 94 18.65 -6.96 16.72
C ILE A 94 19.32 -7.80 17.81
N GLU A 95 19.40 -9.12 17.61
CA GLU A 95 20.02 -10.03 18.58
C GLU A 95 21.49 -9.66 18.83
N ILE A 96 22.28 -9.44 17.78
CA ILE A 96 23.69 -9.01 17.88
C ILE A 96 23.80 -7.68 18.64
N MET A 97 22.93 -6.71 18.33
CA MET A 97 22.93 -5.43 19.02
C MET A 97 22.54 -5.58 20.50
N GLN A 98 21.54 -6.42 20.80
CA GLN A 98 21.12 -6.72 22.16
C GLN A 98 22.24 -7.41 22.97
N GLU A 99 22.96 -8.35 22.37
CA GLU A 99 24.12 -8.99 22.99
C GLU A 99 25.21 -7.96 23.32
N SER A 100 25.44 -6.99 22.44
CA SER A 100 26.44 -5.95 22.65
C SER A 100 26.07 -4.95 23.76
N LEU A 101 24.78 -4.65 23.94
CA LEU A 101 24.26 -3.75 24.97
C LEU A 101 24.01 -4.45 26.32
N GLY A 102 23.91 -5.78 26.31
CA GLY A 102 23.51 -6.56 27.47
C GLY A 102 22.06 -6.29 27.91
N SER A 103 21.77 -6.45 29.20
CA SER A 103 20.42 -6.26 29.76
C SER A 103 20.06 -4.80 30.05
N SER A 104 20.89 -3.83 29.67
CA SER A 104 20.75 -2.43 30.09
C SER A 104 19.71 -1.66 29.29
N ILE A 105 19.53 -1.98 28.01
CA ILE A 105 18.56 -1.34 27.12
C ILE A 105 17.88 -2.46 26.30
N PRO A 106 16.61 -2.79 26.57
CA PRO A 106 15.88 -3.74 25.75
C PRO A 106 15.61 -3.15 24.36
N ILE A 107 15.88 -3.94 23.33
CA ILE A 107 15.48 -3.70 21.94
C ILE A 107 14.31 -4.65 21.64
N GLU A 108 13.16 -4.06 21.35
CA GLU A 108 11.93 -4.76 21.01
C GLU A 108 11.59 -4.53 19.54
N ALA A 109 11.02 -5.54 18.87
CA ALA A 109 10.37 -5.34 17.58
C ALA A 109 8.86 -5.20 17.80
N ALA A 110 8.28 -4.10 17.34
CA ALA A 110 6.84 -4.05 17.15
C ALA A 110 6.46 -5.08 16.07
N PRO A 111 5.23 -5.62 16.12
CA PRO A 111 4.66 -6.27 14.94
C PRO A 111 4.81 -5.33 13.75
N GLY A 112 5.17 -5.87 12.60
CA GLY A 112 5.17 -5.09 11.38
C GLY A 112 3.80 -4.44 11.18
N GLY A 113 3.79 -3.23 10.61
CA GLY A 113 2.56 -2.68 10.04
C GLY A 113 1.91 -3.78 9.22
N LEU A 114 0.62 -4.03 9.48
CA LEU A 114 -0.19 -5.07 8.86
C LEU A 114 0.34 -5.31 7.45
N ARG A 115 0.75 -6.56 7.16
CA ARG A 115 0.59 -7.06 5.78
C ARG A 115 -0.80 -6.57 5.38
N ASP A 116 -0.98 -6.06 4.17
CA ASP A 116 -2.32 -6.08 3.60
C ASP A 116 -2.81 -7.55 3.67
N GLU A 117 -3.44 -7.93 4.78
CA GLU A 117 -4.04 -9.23 5.06
C GLU A 117 -5.44 -9.26 4.46
N GLU A 118 -5.64 -8.55 3.36
CA GLU A 118 -6.42 -9.19 2.32
C GLU A 118 -5.58 -10.39 1.86
N SER A 119 -5.80 -11.55 2.50
CA SER A 119 -5.33 -12.83 1.98
C SER A 119 -5.81 -12.90 0.53
N ASP A 120 -4.91 -13.19 -0.41
CA ASP A 120 -5.24 -13.43 -1.81
C ASP A 120 -5.94 -14.79 -1.97
N ASP A 121 -7.04 -14.96 -1.24
CA ASP A 121 -7.97 -16.06 -1.35
C ASP A 121 -8.95 -15.71 -2.49
N PRO A 122 -8.92 -16.45 -3.62
CA PRO A 122 -9.83 -16.20 -4.73
C PRO A 122 -11.30 -16.46 -4.36
N ASP A 123 -11.58 -17.27 -3.33
CA ASP A 123 -12.95 -17.55 -2.88
C ASP A 123 -13.54 -16.38 -2.06
N GLN A 124 -12.70 -15.41 -1.68
CA GLN A 124 -13.08 -14.20 -0.94
C GLN A 124 -13.08 -12.94 -1.80
N ASP A 125 -12.99 -13.08 -3.13
CA ASP A 125 -13.05 -11.91 -4.01
C ASP A 125 -14.41 -11.18 -3.84
N PRO A 126 -14.39 -9.85 -3.65
CA PRO A 126 -15.62 -9.09 -3.47
C PRO A 126 -16.49 -9.17 -4.73
N HIS A 127 -17.80 -9.10 -4.53
CA HIS A 127 -18.73 -9.15 -5.65
C HIS A 127 -18.54 -7.95 -6.57
N VAL A 128 -18.34 -8.22 -7.86
CA VAL A 128 -18.37 -7.18 -8.89
C VAL A 128 -19.80 -6.67 -9.04
N PRO A 129 -20.07 -5.36 -8.87
CA PRO A 129 -21.41 -4.78 -9.00
C PRO A 129 -22.09 -5.07 -10.36
N GLN A 130 -23.40 -4.83 -10.44
CA GLN A 130 -24.10 -4.94 -11.72
C GLN A 130 -23.71 -3.78 -12.66
N PRO A 131 -23.51 -4.05 -13.95
CA PRO A 131 -23.26 -3.02 -14.95
C PRO A 131 -24.45 -2.08 -15.09
N GLN A 132 -24.14 -0.79 -15.17
CA GLN A 132 -25.12 0.23 -15.53
C GLN A 132 -25.03 0.45 -17.03
N VAL A 133 -26.06 0.05 -17.76
CA VAL A 133 -26.12 0.20 -19.21
C VAL A 133 -27.04 1.35 -19.58
N VAL A 134 -26.55 2.26 -20.41
CA VAL A 134 -27.27 3.44 -20.88
C VAL A 134 -27.03 3.66 -22.36
N TRP A 135 -28.06 4.14 -23.06
CA TRP A 135 -27.88 4.66 -24.41
C TRP A 135 -27.33 6.08 -24.36
N ASN A 136 -26.13 6.28 -24.91
CA ASN A 136 -25.53 7.60 -25.07
C ASN A 136 -25.90 8.17 -26.44
N GLN A 137 -26.75 9.20 -26.43
CA GLN A 137 -27.19 9.86 -27.66
C GLN A 137 -26.09 10.62 -28.40
N ALA A 138 -25.14 11.22 -27.67
CA ALA A 138 -24.09 12.04 -28.26
C ALA A 138 -23.12 11.19 -29.08
N ASP A 139 -22.77 10.02 -28.56
CA ASP A 139 -21.81 9.10 -29.18
C ASP A 139 -22.48 8.02 -30.02
N ALA A 140 -23.82 8.01 -30.08
CA ALA A 140 -24.64 6.96 -30.70
C ALA A 140 -24.17 5.54 -30.30
N ALA A 141 -23.91 5.36 -29.01
CA ALA A 141 -23.29 4.17 -28.44
C ALA A 141 -24.08 3.65 -27.24
N LEU A 142 -24.09 2.32 -27.10
CA LEU A 142 -24.55 1.68 -25.89
C LEU A 142 -23.38 1.63 -24.90
N ALA A 143 -23.44 2.44 -23.86
CA ALA A 143 -22.38 2.57 -22.87
C ALA A 143 -22.72 1.74 -21.64
N THR A 144 -21.73 1.01 -21.12
CA THR A 144 -21.81 0.33 -19.84
C THR A 144 -20.68 0.80 -18.93
N THR A 145 -21.03 1.04 -17.67
CA THR A 145 -20.07 1.39 -16.61
C THR A 145 -20.16 0.39 -15.47
N ILE A 146 -19.01 -0.04 -14.95
CA ILE A 146 -18.90 -0.90 -13.77
C ILE A 146 -17.86 -0.33 -12.82
N ALA A 147 -18.29 0.04 -11.62
CA ALA A 147 -17.39 0.42 -10.54
C ALA A 147 -16.86 -0.83 -9.82
N LEU A 148 -15.54 -0.99 -9.75
CA LEU A 148 -14.92 -2.05 -8.98
C LEU A 148 -14.92 -1.72 -7.49
N PRO A 149 -15.02 -2.75 -6.61
CA PRO A 149 -14.70 -2.57 -5.21
C PRO A 149 -13.20 -2.25 -5.05
N ALA A 150 -12.86 -1.43 -4.05
CA ALA A 150 -11.49 -1.13 -3.71
C ALA A 150 -10.77 -2.37 -3.18
N THR A 151 -9.49 -2.55 -3.54
CA THR A 151 -8.63 -3.61 -2.99
C THR A 151 -7.17 -3.19 -3.00
N THR A 152 -6.42 -3.64 -2.00
CA THR A 152 -4.96 -3.43 -1.93
C THR A 152 -4.16 -4.59 -2.53
N ILE A 153 -4.81 -5.68 -2.99
CA ILE A 153 -4.13 -6.78 -3.68
C ILE A 153 -4.17 -6.62 -5.21
N ASP A 154 -2.99 -6.58 -5.84
CA ASP A 154 -2.85 -6.54 -7.31
C ASP A 154 -3.45 -7.77 -8.02
N ALA A 155 -3.32 -8.96 -7.44
CA ALA A 155 -3.87 -10.19 -8.01
C ALA A 155 -5.40 -10.22 -7.99
N ARG A 156 -6.02 -9.77 -6.89
CA ARG A 156 -7.47 -9.57 -6.77
C ARG A 156 -7.95 -8.53 -7.76
N ASN A 157 -7.30 -7.37 -7.84
CA ASN A 157 -7.63 -6.35 -8.83
C ASN A 157 -7.61 -6.92 -10.27
N ALA A 158 -6.60 -7.73 -10.61
CA ALA A 158 -6.54 -8.40 -11.91
C ALA A 158 -7.69 -9.40 -12.15
N ARG A 159 -8.20 -10.08 -11.12
CA ARG A 159 -9.37 -10.96 -11.25
C ARG A 159 -10.68 -10.16 -11.35
N LEU A 160 -10.83 -9.12 -10.54
CA LEU A 160 -11.99 -8.21 -10.57
C LEU A 160 -12.11 -7.51 -11.93
N LEU A 161 -11.00 -7.03 -12.51
CA LEU A 161 -10.97 -6.48 -13.87
C LEU A 161 -11.52 -7.46 -14.90
N LYS A 162 -11.10 -8.73 -14.82
CA LYS A 162 -11.59 -9.78 -15.75
C LYS A 162 -13.08 -10.06 -15.54
N ALA A 163 -13.51 -10.19 -14.27
CA ALA A 163 -14.90 -10.46 -13.94
C ALA A 163 -15.83 -9.31 -14.36
N ALA A 164 -15.44 -8.05 -14.13
CA ALA A 164 -16.17 -6.89 -14.60
C ALA A 164 -16.21 -6.79 -16.12
N PHE A 165 -15.09 -7.06 -16.79
CA PHE A 165 -15.06 -7.11 -18.25
C PHE A 165 -16.06 -8.12 -18.82
N ASP A 166 -16.07 -9.35 -18.31
CA ASP A 166 -16.99 -10.39 -18.78
C ASP A 166 -18.45 -10.01 -18.52
N LYS A 167 -18.73 -9.47 -17.33
CA LYS A 167 -20.06 -9.04 -16.94
C LYS A 167 -20.56 -7.85 -17.78
N GLY A 168 -19.68 -6.91 -18.11
CA GLY A 168 -19.97 -5.77 -18.98
C GLY A 168 -20.27 -6.19 -20.40
N LEU A 169 -19.48 -7.09 -20.99
CA LEU A 169 -19.77 -7.63 -22.32
C LEU A 169 -21.09 -8.41 -22.35
N ALA A 170 -21.37 -9.21 -21.32
CA ALA A 170 -22.65 -9.91 -21.20
C ALA A 170 -23.83 -8.93 -21.12
N ALA A 171 -23.68 -7.84 -20.38
CA ALA A 171 -24.73 -6.82 -20.26
C ALA A 171 -24.95 -6.05 -21.56
N LEU A 172 -23.90 -5.69 -22.30
CA LEU A 172 -24.02 -5.01 -23.59
C LEU A 172 -24.71 -5.87 -24.66
N THR A 173 -24.63 -7.19 -24.53
CA THR A 173 -25.25 -8.14 -25.46
C THR A 173 -26.62 -8.64 -24.99
N HIS A 174 -27.06 -8.23 -23.80
CA HIS A 174 -28.35 -8.64 -23.25
C HIS A 174 -29.53 -8.00 -24.01
N PRO A 175 -30.64 -8.74 -24.27
CA PRO A 175 -31.77 -8.20 -25.03
C PRO A 175 -32.38 -6.91 -24.46
N GLU A 176 -32.43 -6.79 -23.14
CA GLU A 176 -32.95 -5.58 -22.46
C GLU A 176 -32.07 -4.35 -22.74
N SER A 177 -30.75 -4.54 -22.77
CA SER A 177 -29.79 -3.48 -23.10
C SER A 177 -29.89 -3.07 -24.57
N LEU A 178 -30.07 -4.05 -25.47
CA LEU A 178 -30.26 -3.78 -26.89
C LEU A 178 -31.59 -3.06 -27.18
N ALA A 179 -32.61 -3.26 -26.34
CA ALA A 179 -33.87 -2.53 -26.43
C ALA A 179 -33.72 -1.03 -26.13
N LEU A 180 -32.63 -0.60 -25.48
CA LEU A 180 -32.31 0.81 -25.27
C LEU A 180 -31.84 1.51 -26.55
N VAL A 181 -31.40 0.76 -27.57
CA VAL A 181 -30.90 1.31 -28.82
C VAL A 181 -32.07 1.82 -29.66
N PRO A 182 -32.10 3.12 -30.04
CA PRO A 182 -33.14 3.66 -30.91
C PRO A 182 -33.15 2.97 -32.28
N ALA A 183 -34.33 2.76 -32.85
CA ALA A 183 -34.50 2.07 -34.13
C ALA A 183 -33.65 2.66 -35.27
N GLN A 184 -33.49 3.99 -35.28
CA GLN A 184 -32.66 4.73 -36.25
C GLN A 184 -31.15 4.47 -36.13
N ALA A 185 -30.68 3.91 -35.01
CA ALA A 185 -29.29 3.54 -34.76
C ALA A 185 -29.05 2.01 -34.76
N ALA A 186 -30.07 1.22 -35.08
CA ALA A 186 -29.96 -0.23 -35.16
C ALA A 186 -28.91 -0.64 -36.22
N GLY A 187 -27.95 -1.49 -35.84
CA GLY A 187 -26.87 -1.98 -36.71
C GLY A 187 -25.67 -1.06 -36.91
N ALA A 188 -25.81 0.25 -36.65
CA ALA A 188 -24.74 1.25 -36.80
C ALA A 188 -24.12 1.71 -35.46
N HIS A 189 -24.76 1.41 -34.33
CA HIS A 189 -24.26 1.79 -33.00
C HIS A 189 -22.93 1.13 -32.63
N ARG A 190 -22.20 1.81 -31.75
CA ARG A 190 -21.00 1.28 -31.08
C ARG A 190 -21.33 0.84 -29.66
N PHE A 191 -20.38 0.14 -29.06
CA PHE A 191 -20.46 -0.24 -27.66
C PHE A 191 -19.32 0.42 -26.90
N THR A 192 -19.57 0.88 -25.69
CA THR A 192 -18.54 1.43 -24.81
C THR A 192 -18.58 0.69 -23.49
N LEU A 193 -17.44 0.20 -23.03
CA LEU A 193 -17.26 -0.47 -21.75
C LEU A 193 -16.25 0.30 -20.92
N VAL A 194 -16.71 0.89 -19.81
CA VAL A 194 -15.88 1.59 -18.84
C VAL A 194 -15.85 0.79 -17.55
N ILE A 195 -14.65 0.49 -17.06
CA ILE A 195 -14.44 -0.06 -15.73
C ILE A 195 -13.80 1.02 -14.86
N GLU A 196 -14.50 1.43 -13.81
CA GLU A 196 -14.03 2.44 -12.86
C GLU A 196 -13.30 1.74 -11.72
N VAL A 197 -12.05 2.11 -11.51
CA VAL A 197 -11.17 1.59 -10.45
C VAL A 197 -10.97 2.70 -9.41
N PRO A 198 -11.29 2.48 -8.12
CA PRO A 198 -11.04 3.48 -7.09
C PRO A 198 -9.55 3.82 -6.97
N ASP A 199 -9.19 5.09 -6.75
CA ASP A 199 -7.80 5.57 -6.59
C ASP A 199 -7.00 4.85 -5.51
N VAL A 200 -7.69 4.40 -4.45
CA VAL A 200 -7.09 3.62 -3.35
C VAL A 200 -6.70 2.19 -3.76
N THR A 201 -7.07 1.75 -4.96
CA THR A 201 -6.84 0.38 -5.43
C THR A 201 -5.41 0.20 -5.90
N ARG A 202 -4.75 -0.87 -5.44
CA ARG A 202 -3.37 -1.15 -5.86
C ARG A 202 -3.29 -1.47 -7.36
N SER A 203 -2.42 -0.73 -8.05
CA SER A 203 -2.02 -1.03 -9.42
C SER A 203 -0.64 -1.66 -9.44
N GLY A 204 -0.56 -2.91 -9.84
CA GLY A 204 0.71 -3.63 -9.96
C GLY A 204 0.86 -4.35 -11.31
N PRO A 205 1.93 -5.15 -11.47
CA PRO A 205 2.22 -5.81 -12.74
C PRO A 205 1.12 -6.76 -13.22
N LYS A 206 0.37 -7.42 -12.31
CA LYS A 206 -0.69 -8.37 -12.70
C LYS A 206 -1.91 -7.63 -13.26
N SER A 207 -2.38 -6.59 -12.59
CA SER A 207 -3.49 -5.76 -13.05
C SER A 207 -3.15 -5.05 -14.36
N ALA A 208 -1.94 -4.48 -14.49
CA ALA A 208 -1.47 -3.87 -15.73
C ALA A 208 -1.41 -4.86 -16.90
N LYS A 209 -0.86 -6.06 -16.67
CA LYS A 209 -0.83 -7.14 -17.69
C LYS A 209 -2.25 -7.57 -18.08
N ARG A 210 -3.16 -7.64 -17.11
CA ARG A 210 -4.57 -7.99 -17.37
C ARG A 210 -5.24 -6.92 -18.22
N GLU A 211 -5.12 -5.66 -17.85
CA GLU A 211 -5.67 -4.52 -18.58
C GLU A 211 -5.19 -4.52 -20.04
N ALA A 212 -3.87 -4.63 -20.26
CA ALA A 212 -3.30 -4.72 -21.61
C ALA A 212 -3.87 -5.91 -22.40
N SER A 213 -4.04 -7.06 -21.75
CA SER A 213 -4.65 -8.25 -22.37
C SER A 213 -6.12 -8.04 -22.75
N LEU A 214 -6.89 -7.29 -21.94
CA LEU A 214 -8.29 -6.99 -22.22
C LEU A 214 -8.43 -5.99 -23.37
N HIS A 215 -7.60 -4.94 -23.39
CA HIS A 215 -7.52 -4.02 -24.53
C HIS A 215 -7.16 -4.75 -25.83
N ALA A 216 -6.16 -5.64 -25.77
CA ALA A 216 -5.77 -6.43 -26.94
C ALA A 216 -6.90 -7.34 -27.45
N ALA A 217 -7.72 -7.89 -26.55
CA ALA A 217 -8.85 -8.74 -26.91
C ALA A 217 -9.94 -7.98 -27.70
N LEU A 218 -10.06 -6.67 -27.51
CA LEU A 218 -11.08 -5.83 -28.16
C LEU A 218 -10.56 -5.01 -29.34
N ALA A 219 -9.27 -5.05 -29.65
CA ALA A 219 -8.61 -4.18 -30.64
C ALA A 219 -9.25 -4.18 -32.05
N ASN A 220 -9.96 -5.23 -32.43
CA ASN A 220 -10.64 -5.35 -33.73
C ASN A 220 -12.17 -5.50 -33.59
N THR A 221 -12.75 -4.95 -32.52
CA THR A 221 -14.18 -5.04 -32.23
C THR A 221 -14.85 -3.67 -32.29
N LYS A 222 -16.18 -3.63 -32.26
CA LYS A 222 -16.96 -2.38 -32.14
C LYS A 222 -17.07 -1.85 -30.70
N VAL A 223 -16.30 -2.44 -29.77
CA VAL A 223 -16.34 -2.12 -28.35
C VAL A 223 -15.16 -1.22 -28.00
N ASP A 224 -15.44 0.02 -27.65
CA ASP A 224 -14.47 0.94 -27.07
C ASP A 224 -14.34 0.61 -25.57
N PHE A 225 -13.14 0.22 -25.14
CA PHE A 225 -12.85 -0.18 -23.77
C PHE A 225 -11.92 0.81 -23.08
N ALA A 226 -12.27 1.19 -21.85
CA ALA A 226 -11.45 2.04 -21.00
C ALA A 226 -11.48 1.57 -19.54
N VAL A 227 -10.32 1.65 -18.90
CA VAL A 227 -10.21 1.57 -17.44
C VAL A 227 -9.93 2.97 -16.92
N THR A 228 -10.83 3.50 -16.12
CA THR A 228 -10.71 4.84 -15.52
C THR A 228 -10.35 4.71 -14.05
N ARG A 229 -9.50 5.61 -13.56
CA ARG A 229 -9.12 5.71 -12.15
C ARG A 229 -9.72 6.98 -11.58
N GLY A 230 -10.45 6.85 -10.48
CA GLY A 230 -11.28 7.89 -9.88
C GLY A 230 -10.83 8.29 -8.50
#